data_AF-A0A3B9L037-F1
#
_entry.id   AF-A0A3B9L037-F1
#
_cell.length_a   1.000
_cell.length_b   1.000
_cell.length_c   1.000
_cell.angle_alpha   90.00
_cell.angle_beta   90.00
_cell.angle_gamma   90.00
#
_symmetry.space_group_name_H-M   'P 1'
#
loop_
_entity.id
_entity.type
_entity.pdbx_description
1 polymer ?
#
loop_
_entity_poly.entity_id
_entity_poly.type
_entity_poly.pdbx_seq_one_letter_code
_entity_poly.pdbx_strand_id
1 'polypeptide(L)'
;QCYVTMSGVVGNLPNVENMDIHYAESCILTPSDFPFSRDGVAADTAPNTETIALADLSISDLLTARQSGAVQNLKDRRLDLYQVAWKKN
;
A
#
# COMPACT_ATOMS: atom_id res chain seq x y z
N GLN A 1 -8.54 -5.83 1.34
CA GLN A 1 -7.69 -5.48 2.50
C GLN A 1 -6.33 -6.13 2.28
N CYS A 2 -5.23 -5.40 2.37
CA CYS A 2 -3.84 -5.91 2.27
C CYS A 2 -2.90 -4.96 3.01
N TYR A 3 -1.77 -5.47 3.48
CA TYR A 3 -0.63 -4.64 3.83
C TYR A 3 0.10 -4.22 2.56
N VAL A 4 0.68 -3.02 2.55
CA VAL A 4 1.45 -2.49 1.42
C VAL A 4 2.77 -1.94 1.96
N THR A 5 3.89 -2.34 1.35
CA THR A 5 5.20 -1.75 1.64
C THR A 5 5.64 -0.94 0.44
N MET A 6 5.98 0.32 0.68
CA MET A 6 6.55 1.22 -0.31
C MET A 6 7.99 1.51 0.08
N SER A 7 8.91 1.25 -0.85
CA SER A 7 10.32 1.56 -0.71
C SER A 7 10.78 2.34 -1.93
N GLY A 8 11.33 3.53 -1.69
CA GLY A 8 11.84 4.39 -2.74
C GLY A 8 13.29 4.78 -2.51
N VAL A 9 13.93 5.23 -3.59
CA VAL A 9 15.32 5.69 -3.57
C VAL A 9 15.35 7.16 -3.17
N VAL A 10 16.40 7.56 -2.45
CA VAL A 10 16.67 8.95 -2.04
C VAL A 10 18.04 9.39 -2.54
N GLY A 11 18.23 10.71 -2.73
CA GLY A 11 19.51 11.28 -3.12
C GLY A 11 19.67 11.50 -4.63
N ASN A 12 20.89 11.83 -5.05
CA ASN A 12 21.23 12.17 -6.43
C ASN A 12 22.48 11.40 -6.90
N LEU A 13 22.50 10.96 -8.16
CA LEU A 13 23.66 10.31 -8.75
C LEU A 13 24.09 11.06 -10.02
N PRO A 14 24.84 12.17 -9.89
CA PRO A 14 25.28 12.94 -11.04
C PRO A 14 26.15 12.06 -11.93
N ASN A 15 25.92 12.12 -13.25
CA ASN A 15 26.59 11.36 -14.31
C ASN A 15 26.03 9.95 -14.63
N VAL A 16 24.86 9.59 -14.11
CA VAL A 16 24.10 8.43 -14.59
C VAL A 16 22.80 8.90 -15.24
N GLU A 17 22.58 8.51 -16.49
CA GLU A 17 21.40 8.90 -17.26
C GLU A 17 20.12 8.42 -16.54
N ASN A 18 19.15 9.32 -16.36
CA ASN A 18 17.88 9.12 -15.63
C ASN A 18 17.99 8.92 -14.10
N MET A 19 19.14 9.22 -13.47
CA MET A 19 19.33 9.15 -12.01
C MET A 19 19.74 10.51 -11.40
N ASP A 20 19.07 11.58 -11.85
CA ASP A 20 19.40 12.96 -11.43
C ASP A 20 19.01 13.23 -9.98
N ILE A 21 17.73 13.17 -9.63
CA ILE A 21 17.24 13.44 -8.26
C ILE A 21 16.14 12.45 -7.93
N HIS A 22 16.33 11.73 -6.82
CA HIS A 22 15.35 10.83 -6.24
C HIS A 22 14.85 11.38 -4.92
N TYR A 23 13.54 11.37 -4.79
CA TYR A 23 12.85 11.63 -3.54
C TYR A 23 12.02 10.41 -3.19
N ALA A 24 12.10 10.00 -1.94
CA ALA A 24 11.24 8.99 -1.40
C ALA A 24 10.94 9.25 0.07
N GLU A 25 9.80 8.73 0.47
CA GLU A 25 9.35 8.59 1.84
C GLU A 25 8.75 7.18 1.91
N SER A 26 9.56 6.25 2.41
CA SER A 26 9.21 4.84 2.46
C SER A 26 8.25 4.58 3.62
N CYS A 27 7.34 3.62 3.46
CA CYS A 27 6.34 3.31 4.49
C CYS A 27 5.80 1.88 4.39
N ILE A 28 5.22 1.43 5.49
CA ILE A 28 4.45 0.20 5.61
C ILE A 28 3.04 0.61 5.98
N LEU A 29 2.09 0.35 5.10
CA LEU A 29 0.68 0.70 5.24
C LEU A 29 -0.14 -0.53 5.63
N THR A 30 -1.13 -0.30 6.49
CA THR A 30 -2.12 -1.29 6.92
C THR A 30 -3.48 -1.01 6.28
N PRO A 31 -4.39 -2.00 6.27
CA PRO A 31 -5.79 -1.68 6.03
C PRO A 31 -6.31 -0.68 7.08
N SER A 32 -7.32 0.11 6.71
CA SER A 32 -7.96 1.10 7.59
C SER A 32 -9.24 0.53 8.19
N ASP A 33 -9.09 -0.36 9.17
CA ASP A 33 -10.19 -0.98 9.92
C ASP A 33 -9.78 -1.13 11.39
N PHE A 34 -10.73 -1.43 12.28
CA PHE A 34 -10.54 -1.41 13.74
C PHE A 34 -9.32 -2.19 14.29
N PRO A 35 -8.95 -3.38 13.78
CA PRO A 35 -7.82 -4.13 14.32
C PRO A 35 -6.44 -3.65 13.82
N PHE A 36 -6.38 -2.66 12.92
CA PHE A 36 -5.14 -2.19 12.29
C PHE A 36 -4.70 -0.82 12.82
N SER A 37 -3.58 -0.29 12.31
CA SER A 37 -3.11 1.06 12.65
C SER A 37 -4.20 2.10 12.43
N ARG A 38 -4.37 2.99 13.41
CA ARG A 38 -5.44 4.00 13.43
C ARG A 38 -5.43 4.92 12.21
N ASP A 39 -4.24 5.29 11.77
CA ASP A 39 -3.98 6.15 10.60
C ASP A 39 -3.69 5.34 9.32
N GLY A 40 -3.70 4.01 9.39
CA GLY A 40 -3.34 3.13 8.28
C GLY A 40 -1.83 3.05 8.02
N VAL A 41 -0.98 3.56 8.91
CA VAL A 41 0.48 3.51 8.79
C VAL A 41 1.06 2.67 9.93
N ALA A 42 1.76 1.59 9.58
CA ALA A 42 2.46 0.77 10.57
C ALA A 42 3.85 1.34 10.90
N ALA A 43 4.51 1.88 9.88
CA ALA A 43 5.79 2.56 10.00
C ALA A 43 6.02 3.44 8.78
N ASP A 44 6.70 4.56 8.96
CA ASP A 44 7.16 5.47 7.93
C ASP A 44 8.62 5.86 8.19
N THR A 45 9.25 6.39 7.15
CA THR A 45 10.62 6.90 7.21
C THR A 45 10.61 8.41 7.03
N ALA A 46 11.58 9.11 7.63
CA ALA A 46 11.78 10.52 7.33
C ALA A 46 12.00 10.74 5.81
N PRO A 47 11.39 11.79 5.22
CA PRO A 47 11.58 12.13 3.82
C PRO A 47 13.05 12.26 3.42
N ASN A 48 13.39 11.76 2.23
CA ASN A 48 14.70 11.93 1.61
C ASN A 48 15.88 11.51 2.50
N THR A 49 15.66 10.54 3.38
CA THR A 49 16.66 10.06 4.34
C THR A 49 16.88 8.57 4.14
N GLU A 50 18.14 8.14 4.04
CA GLU A 50 18.49 6.72 3.99
C GLU A 50 18.22 6.09 5.37
N THR A 51 17.24 5.20 5.45
CA THR A 51 16.84 4.57 6.71
C THR A 51 16.03 3.30 6.46
N ILE A 52 15.72 2.57 7.53
CA ILE A 52 14.98 1.31 7.52
C ILE A 52 13.67 1.49 8.30
N ALA A 53 12.54 1.17 7.68
CA ALA A 53 11.25 1.02 8.36
C ALA A 53 11.02 -0.44 8.76
N LEU A 54 10.53 -0.67 9.98
CA LEU A 54 10.22 -1.98 10.53
C LEU A 54 8.82 -1.95 11.18
N ALA A 55 8.02 -2.98 10.95
CA ALA A 55 6.72 -3.13 11.59
C ALA A 55 6.32 -4.62 11.70
N ASP A 56 5.68 -4.98 12.81
CA ASP A 56 5.06 -6.30 12.99
C ASP A 56 3.66 -6.31 12.38
N LEU A 57 3.42 -7.24 11.46
CA LEU A 57 2.15 -7.34 10.73
C LEU A 57 1.47 -8.67 11.00
N SER A 58 0.21 -8.62 11.41
CA SER A 58 -0.59 -9.80 11.69
C SER A 58 -1.36 -10.25 10.45
N ILE A 59 -0.99 -11.42 9.91
CA ILE A 59 -1.73 -12.05 8.81
C ILE A 59 -3.09 -12.57 9.29
N SER A 60 -3.19 -13.00 10.55
CA SER A 60 -4.44 -13.46 11.15
C SER A 60 -5.50 -12.36 11.15
N ASP A 61 -5.13 -11.13 11.52
CA ASP A 61 -6.06 -9.99 11.51
C ASP A 61 -6.48 -9.63 10.08
N LEU A 62 -5.56 -9.73 9.12
CA LEU A 62 -5.86 -9.53 7.70
C LEU A 62 -6.87 -10.55 7.17
N LEU A 63 -6.75 -11.82 7.56
CA LEU A 63 -7.68 -12.87 7.16
C LEU A 63 -9.05 -12.66 7.80
N THR A 64 -9.09 -12.36 9.10
CA THR A 64 -10.33 -12.05 9.82
C THR A 64 -11.04 -10.86 9.18
N ALA A 65 -10.33 -9.76 8.90
CA ALA A 65 -10.91 -8.58 8.28
C ALA A 65 -11.44 -8.84 6.86
N ARG A 66 -10.80 -9.72 6.08
CA ARG A 66 -11.31 -10.15 4.76
C ARG A 66 -12.56 -11.03 4.88
N GLN A 67 -12.71 -11.78 5.96
CA GLN A 67 -13.79 -12.73 6.13
C GLN A 67 -15.04 -12.11 6.78
N SER A 68 -14.84 -11.29 7.81
CA SER A 68 -15.88 -10.76 8.69
C SER A 68 -15.66 -9.29 9.10
N GLY A 69 -14.74 -8.57 8.45
CA GLY A 69 -14.52 -7.14 8.72
C GLY A 69 -15.72 -6.28 8.32
N ALA A 70 -15.68 -5.01 8.75
CA ALA A 70 -16.77 -4.05 8.51
C ALA A 70 -17.00 -3.80 7.01
N VAL A 71 -15.94 -3.92 6.19
CA VAL A 71 -15.99 -3.76 4.74
C VAL A 71 -15.32 -4.94 4.05
N GLN A 72 -16.03 -5.60 3.13
CA GLN A 72 -15.57 -6.81 2.43
C GLN A 72 -15.41 -6.58 0.93
N ASN A 73 -14.61 -5.57 0.54
CA ASN A 73 -14.40 -5.12 -0.84
C ASN A 73 -14.17 -6.22 -1.90
N LEU A 74 -13.58 -7.36 -1.53
CA LEU A 74 -13.36 -8.47 -2.47
C LEU A 74 -14.59 -9.36 -2.66
N LYS A 75 -15.41 -9.52 -1.62
CA LYS A 75 -16.66 -10.31 -1.65
C LYS A 75 -17.80 -9.50 -2.25
N ASP A 76 -17.88 -8.22 -1.90
CA ASP A 76 -18.99 -7.34 -2.29
C ASP A 76 -18.79 -6.71 -3.68
N ARG A 77 -17.71 -7.05 -4.39
CA ARG A 77 -17.39 -6.48 -5.70
C ARG A 77 -18.41 -6.89 -6.75
N ARG A 78 -19.18 -5.92 -7.25
CA ARG A 78 -20.12 -6.06 -8.37
C ARG A 78 -19.42 -6.04 -9.73
N LEU A 79 -18.88 -7.18 -10.16
CA LEU A 79 -18.16 -7.31 -11.44
C LEU A 79 -19.05 -6.97 -12.65
N ASP A 80 -20.35 -7.21 -12.54
CA ASP A 80 -21.34 -6.89 -13.57
C ASP A 80 -21.44 -5.38 -13.88
N LEU A 81 -21.15 -4.51 -12.90
CA LEU A 81 -21.14 -3.06 -13.08
C LEU A 81 -19.84 -2.53 -13.69
N TYR A 82 -18.74 -3.28 -13.56
CA TYR A 82 -17.41 -2.83 -13.98
C TYR A 82 -16.89 -3.55 -15.23
N GLN A 83 -17.74 -4.36 -15.88
CA GLN A 83 -17.39 -5.04 -17.12
C GLN A 83 -17.69 -4.14 -18.32
N VAL A 84 -16.67 -3.86 -19.14
CA VAL A 84 -16.83 -3.13 -20.40
C VAL A 84 -17.08 -4.13 -21.53
N ALA A 85 -18.27 -4.08 -22.13
CA ALA A 85 -18.59 -4.82 -23.35
C ALA A 85 -18.58 -3.87 -24.55
N TRP A 86 -17.58 -4.04 -25.43
CA TRP A 86 -17.50 -3.27 -26.67
C TRP A 86 -18.63 -3.68 -27.60
N LYS A 87 -19.46 -2.72 -28.01
CA LYS A 87 -20.49 -2.96 -29.03
C LYS A 87 -19.80 -3.08 -30.39
N LYS A 88 -20.04 -4.18 -31.11
CA LYS A 88 -19.67 -4.30 -32.51
C LYS A 88 -20.67 -3.48 -33.34
N ASN A 89 -20.15 -2.69 -34.27
CA ASN A 89 -20.92 -2.04 -35.32
C ASN A 89 -21.37 -3.06 -36.37
#